data_AF-A0A4Q9H4J0-F1
#
_entry.id   AF-A0A4Q9H4J0-F1
#
_cell.length_a   1.000
_cell.length_b   1.000
_cell.length_c   1.000
_cell.angle_alpha   90.00
_cell.angle_beta   90.00
_cell.angle_gamma   90.00
#
_symmetry.space_group_name_H-M   'P 1'
#
loop_
_entity.id
_entity.type
_entity.pdbx_description
1 polymer ?
#
loop_
_entity_poly.entity_id
_entity_poly.type
_entity_poly.pdbx_seq_one_letter_code
_entity_poly.pdbx_strand_id
1 'polypeptide(L)'
;MKDANSLKISNQIGPIAQGTGFLPFGPVAARGSYLKIEFEGIAGVKAREISLKLVWLNLPTNFGVYFQGYQPKNAISNHSFYVDFYWNSGADLYLFNDRPLELFTEDTEGSLQHERVFDLIIDPKWIYSNNCSIKMALVGSEFAFGHAVYAEIMLKAALCAANGEQTELPNPPFTPKVKKLSLSLN
;
A
#
# COMPACT_ATOMS: atom_id res chain seq x y z
N MET A 1 2.12 24.66 -0.92
CA MET A 1 2.46 23.27 -1.31
C MET A 1 3.79 22.93 -0.66
N LYS A 2 3.83 22.09 0.39
CA LYS A 2 5.13 21.63 0.93
C LYS A 2 5.60 20.50 0.02
N ASP A 3 6.69 20.71 -0.70
CA ASP A 3 7.30 19.65 -1.48
C ASP A 3 7.74 18.49 -0.57
N ALA A 4 7.58 17.27 -1.10
CA ALA A 4 7.84 16.00 -0.40
C ALA A 4 9.25 15.85 0.20
N ASN A 5 10.20 16.71 -0.19
CA ASN A 5 11.59 16.69 0.25
C ASN A 5 11.82 17.01 1.74
N SER A 6 10.76 17.32 2.51
CA SER A 6 10.83 17.53 3.97
C SER A 6 10.10 16.47 4.79
N LEU A 7 9.44 15.49 4.15
CA LEU A 7 8.71 14.44 4.85
C LEU A 7 9.68 13.35 5.34
N LYS A 8 9.56 12.97 6.61
CA LYS A 8 10.25 11.78 7.13
C LYS A 8 9.32 10.59 6.90
N ILE A 9 9.78 9.60 6.14
CA ILE A 9 9.01 8.38 5.89
C ILE A 9 9.75 7.16 6.43
N SER A 10 8.99 6.20 6.93
CA SER A 10 9.49 4.92 7.42
C SER A 10 8.48 3.82 7.12
N ASN A 11 8.92 2.56 7.19
CA ASN A 11 8.03 1.41 7.25
C ASN A 11 8.30 0.62 8.54
N GLN A 12 7.75 -0.58 8.65
CA GLN A 12 7.96 -1.44 9.82
C GLN A 12 9.42 -1.89 10.04
N ILE A 13 10.29 -1.71 9.05
CA ILE A 13 11.70 -2.11 9.10
C ILE A 13 12.60 -0.92 9.46
N GLY A 14 12.13 0.31 9.23
CA GLY A 14 12.85 1.52 9.62
C GLY A 14 12.67 2.69 8.66
N PRO A 15 13.51 3.74 8.80
CA PRO A 15 13.50 4.91 7.93
C PRO A 15 13.75 4.56 6.46
N ILE A 16 13.08 5.28 5.56
CA ILE A 16 13.20 5.11 4.12
C ILE A 16 13.87 6.35 3.51
N ALA A 17 14.95 6.14 2.77
CA ALA A 17 15.55 7.18 1.94
C ALA A 17 14.66 7.44 0.71
N GLN A 18 14.22 8.68 0.51
CA GLN A 18 13.47 9.09 -0.69
C GLN A 18 14.47 9.29 -1.85
N GLY A 19 14.36 8.48 -2.91
CA GLY A 19 15.30 8.44 -4.04
C GLY A 19 14.64 7.97 -5.35
N THR A 20 15.25 7.04 -6.10
CA THR A 20 14.72 6.46 -7.37
C THR A 20 13.51 5.52 -7.19
N GLY A 21 12.85 5.62 -6.04
CA GLY A 21 11.69 4.85 -5.61
C GLY A 21 11.99 3.92 -4.43
N PHE A 22 10.96 3.63 -3.64
CA PHE A 22 11.07 2.96 -2.35
C PHE A 22 9.94 1.94 -2.13
N LEU A 23 10.11 1.07 -1.13
CA LEU A 23 9.18 0.01 -0.79
C LEU A 23 8.33 0.43 0.43
N PRO A 24 7.12 0.97 0.23
CA PRO A 24 6.31 1.53 1.32
C PRO A 24 5.95 0.50 2.38
N PHE A 25 5.84 -0.78 2.02
CA PHE A 25 5.45 -1.88 2.91
C PHE A 25 6.60 -2.85 3.20
N GLY A 26 7.85 -2.44 2.90
CA GLY A 26 9.03 -3.29 2.96
C GLY A 26 9.09 -4.33 1.83
N PRO A 27 10.12 -5.19 1.80
CA PRO A 27 10.35 -6.15 0.72
C PRO A 27 9.28 -7.25 0.62
N VAL A 28 8.74 -7.69 1.76
CA VAL A 28 7.73 -8.76 1.82
C VAL A 28 6.31 -8.24 1.58
N ALA A 29 6.03 -6.98 1.94
CA ALA A 29 4.70 -6.36 1.84
C ALA A 29 3.57 -7.27 2.37
N ALA A 30 3.75 -7.86 3.55
CA ALA A 30 2.75 -8.72 4.19
C ALA A 30 1.59 -7.89 4.77
N ARG A 31 0.47 -8.56 5.04
CA ARG A 31 -0.64 -7.95 5.81
C ARG A 31 -0.10 -7.41 7.15
N GLY A 32 -0.48 -6.18 7.49
CA GLY A 32 0.01 -5.45 8.66
C GLY A 32 1.27 -4.62 8.40
N SER A 33 2.01 -4.85 7.31
CA SER A 33 3.07 -3.93 6.87
C SER A 33 2.50 -2.54 6.63
N TYR A 34 3.31 -1.50 6.88
CA TYR A 34 2.82 -0.14 6.83
C TYR A 34 3.86 0.84 6.32
N LEU A 35 3.38 1.92 5.72
CA LEU A 35 4.11 3.17 5.51
C LEU A 35 3.71 4.16 6.60
N LYS A 36 4.69 4.74 7.28
CA LYS A 36 4.50 5.85 8.21
C LYS A 36 5.08 7.12 7.58
N ILE A 37 4.31 8.20 7.63
CA ILE A 37 4.65 9.52 7.11
C ILE A 37 4.59 10.48 8.29
N GLU A 38 5.75 11.01 8.67
CA GLU A 38 5.91 11.97 9.76
C GLU A 38 6.09 13.36 9.16
N PHE A 39 5.37 14.33 9.72
CA PHE A 39 5.45 15.72 9.32
C PHE A 39 5.38 16.64 10.53
N GLU A 40 6.26 17.64 10.52
CA GLU A 40 6.40 18.61 11.60
C GLU A 40 5.56 19.87 11.31
N GLY A 41 5.12 20.54 12.38
CA GLY A 41 4.61 21.91 12.28
C GLY A 41 3.17 22.04 11.79
N ILE A 42 2.28 21.11 12.15
CA ILE A 42 0.83 21.26 11.95
C ILE A 42 0.11 21.86 13.15
N ALA A 43 0.79 22.04 14.28
CA ALA A 43 0.21 22.71 15.44
C ALA A 43 -0.23 24.13 15.04
N GLY A 44 -1.54 24.38 15.10
CA GLY A 44 -2.17 25.64 14.70
C GLY A 44 -2.63 25.72 13.24
N VAL A 45 -2.32 24.73 12.40
CA VAL A 45 -2.86 24.62 11.02
C VAL A 45 -4.28 24.05 11.11
N LYS A 46 -5.29 24.81 10.70
CA LYS A 46 -6.70 24.38 10.65
C LYS A 46 -7.03 23.50 9.42
N ALA A 47 -6.07 22.70 8.96
CA ALA A 47 -6.30 21.81 7.83
C ALA A 47 -7.41 20.82 8.20
N ARG A 48 -8.36 20.63 7.29
CA ARG A 48 -9.47 19.68 7.48
C ARG A 48 -9.28 18.44 6.64
N GLU A 49 -8.36 18.49 5.69
CA GLU A 49 -8.12 17.41 4.75
C GLU A 49 -6.61 17.27 4.47
N ILE A 50 -6.20 16.02 4.31
CA ILE A 50 -4.86 15.66 3.87
C ILE A 50 -5.00 14.91 2.55
N SER A 51 -4.44 15.47 1.49
CA SER A 51 -4.35 14.77 0.21
C SER A 51 -2.99 14.09 0.09
N LEU A 52 -3.00 12.76 0.12
CA LEU A 52 -1.83 11.90 -0.07
C LEU A 52 -1.82 11.35 -1.49
N LYS A 53 -0.82 11.73 -2.27
CA LYS A 53 -0.59 11.22 -3.63
C LYS A 53 0.58 10.23 -3.65
N LEU A 54 0.34 9.05 -4.20
CA LEU A 54 1.34 8.03 -4.51
C LEU A 54 1.47 7.87 -6.02
N VAL A 55 2.71 7.73 -6.49
CA VAL A 55 3.04 7.37 -7.87
C VAL A 55 3.78 6.03 -7.85
N TRP A 56 3.19 5.00 -8.44
CA TRP A 56 3.69 3.63 -8.45
C TRP A 56 4.68 3.36 -9.59
N LEU A 57 5.63 2.46 -9.35
CA LEU A 57 6.54 1.89 -10.34
C LEU A 57 6.17 0.44 -10.64
N ASN A 58 6.32 0.06 -11.90
CA ASN A 58 6.30 -1.33 -12.36
C ASN A 58 5.05 -2.11 -11.90
N LEU A 59 3.88 -1.46 -11.88
CA LEU A 59 2.63 -2.19 -11.68
C LEU A 59 2.48 -3.22 -12.81
N PRO A 60 1.96 -4.43 -12.52
CA PRO A 60 1.51 -5.31 -13.59
C PRO A 60 0.36 -4.64 -14.35
N THR A 61 0.03 -5.13 -15.54
CA THR A 61 -1.13 -4.60 -16.27
C THR A 61 -2.44 -4.85 -15.51
N ASN A 62 -2.58 -6.05 -14.95
CA ASN A 62 -3.77 -6.50 -14.24
C ASN A 62 -3.38 -7.53 -13.15
N PHE A 63 -3.86 -7.34 -11.92
CA PHE A 63 -3.51 -8.25 -10.82
C PHE A 63 -4.20 -9.62 -10.91
N GLY A 64 -5.39 -9.71 -11.50
CA GLY A 64 -6.07 -10.99 -11.69
C GLY A 64 -5.30 -11.93 -12.62
N VAL A 65 -4.79 -11.39 -13.73
CA VAL A 65 -3.90 -12.14 -14.63
C VAL A 65 -2.57 -12.45 -13.95
N TYR A 66 -1.98 -11.46 -13.25
CA TYR A 66 -0.68 -11.65 -12.60
C TYR A 66 -0.68 -12.77 -11.56
N PHE A 67 -1.75 -12.88 -10.76
CA PHE A 67 -1.88 -13.86 -9.69
C PHE A 67 -2.69 -15.11 -10.07
N GLN A 68 -2.98 -15.34 -11.36
CA GLN A 68 -3.78 -16.48 -11.81
C GLN A 68 -3.20 -17.84 -11.37
N GLY A 69 -1.89 -18.03 -11.53
CA GLY A 69 -1.17 -19.23 -11.10
C GLY A 69 -1.09 -19.44 -9.58
N TYR A 70 -1.59 -18.49 -8.77
CA TYR A 70 -1.66 -18.66 -7.31
C TYR A 70 -2.89 -19.43 -6.85
N GLN A 71 -3.89 -19.62 -7.74
CA GLN A 71 -5.14 -20.32 -7.44
C GLN A 71 -5.76 -19.90 -6.09
N PRO A 72 -5.95 -18.59 -5.85
CA PRO A 72 -6.49 -18.09 -4.58
C PRO A 72 -7.90 -18.64 -4.32
N LYS A 73 -8.31 -18.73 -3.05
CA LYS A 73 -9.69 -19.16 -2.73
C LYS A 73 -10.72 -18.17 -3.27
N ASN A 74 -10.38 -16.88 -3.22
CA ASN A 74 -11.17 -15.81 -3.82
C ASN A 74 -10.40 -15.19 -4.98
N ALA A 75 -11.07 -14.93 -6.11
CA ALA A 75 -10.44 -14.31 -7.25
C ALA A 75 -9.75 -12.98 -6.86
N ILE A 76 -8.49 -12.85 -7.23
CA ILE A 76 -7.74 -11.60 -7.06
C ILE A 76 -8.03 -10.70 -8.25
N SER A 77 -8.18 -9.41 -7.99
CA SER A 77 -8.42 -8.34 -8.95
C SER A 77 -7.65 -7.09 -8.55
N ASN A 78 -7.74 -6.04 -9.39
CA ASN A 78 -7.17 -4.73 -9.08
C ASN A 78 -7.70 -4.14 -7.76
N HIS A 79 -8.91 -4.53 -7.36
CA HIS A 79 -9.59 -4.09 -6.14
C HIS A 79 -9.32 -4.99 -4.93
N SER A 80 -8.39 -5.93 -4.98
CA SER A 80 -8.17 -6.89 -3.87
C SER A 80 -7.24 -6.39 -2.76
N PHE A 81 -6.59 -5.24 -2.98
CA PHE A 81 -5.57 -4.71 -2.08
C PHE A 81 -6.08 -3.46 -1.38
N TYR A 82 -6.09 -3.51 -0.05
CA TYR A 82 -6.70 -2.48 0.78
C TYR A 82 -5.75 -1.97 1.85
N VAL A 83 -5.92 -0.70 2.20
CA VAL A 83 -5.20 -0.03 3.27
C VAL A 83 -6.14 0.64 4.25
N ASP A 84 -5.73 0.66 5.51
CA ASP A 84 -6.28 1.53 6.54
C ASP A 84 -5.31 2.68 6.81
N PHE A 85 -5.86 3.84 7.10
CA PHE A 85 -5.14 5.04 7.45
C PHE A 85 -5.36 5.40 8.91
N TYR A 86 -4.27 5.65 9.63
CA TYR A 86 -4.33 6.06 11.02
C TYR A 86 -3.64 7.40 11.23
N TRP A 87 -4.29 8.29 11.97
CA TRP A 87 -3.68 9.47 12.56
C TRP A 87 -3.04 9.10 13.89
N ASN A 88 -1.78 9.46 14.06
CA ASN A 88 -1.08 9.29 15.32
C ASN A 88 -0.57 10.65 15.81
N SER A 89 -1.06 11.07 16.98
CA SER A 89 -0.71 12.33 17.65
C SER A 89 0.44 12.18 18.68
N GLY A 90 0.99 10.97 18.81
CA GLY A 90 1.96 10.55 19.81
C GLY A 90 1.31 9.78 20.96
N ALA A 91 0.24 10.33 21.54
CA ALA A 91 -0.50 9.70 22.64
C ALA A 91 -1.67 8.83 22.15
N ASP A 92 -2.31 9.24 21.05
CA ASP A 92 -3.53 8.63 20.55
C ASP A 92 -3.38 8.17 19.09
N LEU A 93 -4.15 7.15 18.75
CA LEU A 93 -4.27 6.59 17.41
C LEU A 93 -5.74 6.63 16.98
N TYR A 94 -6.02 7.29 15.86
CA TYR A 94 -7.37 7.41 15.31
C TYR A 94 -7.41 6.84 13.90
N LEU A 95 -8.49 6.16 13.54
CA LEU A 95 -8.71 5.61 12.19
C LEU A 95 -9.37 6.68 11.31
N PHE A 96 -8.82 6.92 10.13
CA PHE A 96 -9.38 7.88 9.15
C PHE A 96 -10.59 7.35 8.40
N ASN A 97 -10.62 6.06 8.11
CA ASN A 97 -11.56 5.48 7.17
C ASN A 97 -12.48 4.47 7.87
N ASP A 98 -13.80 4.63 7.70
CA ASP A 98 -14.80 3.70 8.27
C ASP A 98 -14.74 2.30 7.63
N ARG A 99 -14.14 2.22 6.43
CA ARG A 99 -13.88 0.98 5.69
C ARG A 99 -12.52 1.05 5.01
N PRO A 100 -11.79 -0.07 4.84
CA PRO A 100 -10.53 -0.09 4.11
C PRO A 100 -10.64 0.52 2.72
N LEU A 101 -9.61 1.29 2.32
CA LEU A 101 -9.54 1.95 1.02
C LEU A 101 -8.72 1.14 0.04
N GLU A 102 -9.15 1.08 -1.22
CA GLU A 102 -8.39 0.42 -2.27
C GLU A 102 -7.03 1.11 -2.47
N LEU A 103 -5.98 0.31 -2.49
CA LEU A 103 -4.60 0.76 -2.64
C LEU A 103 -4.27 1.19 -4.07
N PHE A 104 -4.93 0.56 -5.04
CA PHE A 104 -4.77 0.83 -6.46
C PHE A 104 -6.10 1.26 -7.07
N THR A 105 -6.01 1.86 -8.25
CA THR A 105 -7.16 2.23 -9.08
C THR A 105 -6.91 1.75 -10.49
N GLU A 106 -7.97 1.68 -11.29
CA GLU A 106 -7.90 1.33 -12.71
C GLU A 106 -8.53 2.43 -13.58
N ASP A 107 -8.18 2.46 -14.86
CA ASP A 107 -8.94 3.24 -15.85
C ASP A 107 -10.23 2.53 -16.26
N THR A 108 -10.97 3.18 -17.16
CA THR A 108 -12.17 2.64 -17.81
C THR A 108 -11.94 1.36 -18.60
N GLU A 109 -10.69 0.99 -18.90
CA GLU A 109 -10.33 -0.24 -19.60
C GLU A 109 -9.86 -1.35 -18.64
N GLY A 110 -9.83 -1.09 -17.32
CA GLY A 110 -9.42 -2.04 -16.30
C GLY A 110 -7.91 -2.19 -16.13
N SER A 111 -7.12 -1.26 -16.68
CA SER A 111 -5.66 -1.22 -16.50
C SER A 111 -5.28 -0.44 -15.25
N LEU A 112 -4.29 -0.95 -14.51
CA LEU A 112 -3.84 -0.31 -13.28
C LEU A 112 -3.27 1.09 -13.51
N GLN A 113 -3.80 2.05 -12.76
CA GLN A 113 -3.32 3.42 -12.73
C GLN A 113 -2.05 3.54 -11.90
N HIS A 114 -1.06 4.24 -12.46
CA HIS A 114 0.19 4.51 -11.76
C HIS A 114 0.06 5.58 -10.68
N GLU A 115 -1.03 6.36 -10.65
CA GLU A 115 -1.27 7.37 -9.63
C GLU A 115 -2.44 6.97 -8.74
N ARG A 116 -2.28 7.20 -7.43
CA ARG A 116 -3.35 7.06 -6.45
C ARG A 116 -3.36 8.28 -5.54
N VAL A 117 -4.52 8.89 -5.39
CA VAL A 117 -4.76 9.98 -4.44
C VAL A 117 -5.73 9.50 -3.37
N PHE A 118 -5.41 9.80 -2.11
CA PHE A 118 -6.26 9.59 -0.96
C PHE A 118 -6.53 10.94 -0.30
N ASP A 119 -7.80 11.32 -0.21
CA ASP A 119 -8.22 12.51 0.51
C ASP A 119 -8.74 12.08 1.88
N LEU A 120 -7.97 12.43 2.92
CA LEU A 120 -8.16 11.98 4.29
C LEU A 120 -8.72 13.15 5.11
N ILE A 121 -9.98 13.02 5.54
CA ILE A 121 -10.64 14.05 6.35
C ILE A 121 -10.19 13.92 7.80
N ILE A 122 -9.65 15.00 8.36
CA ILE A 122 -9.24 15.04 9.76
C ILE A 122 -10.46 15.44 10.59
N ASP A 123 -10.82 14.61 11.58
CA ASP A 123 -11.85 15.00 12.55
C ASP A 123 -11.32 16.18 13.39
N PRO A 124 -12.05 17.31 13.46
CA PRO A 124 -11.68 18.45 14.30
C PRO A 124 -11.46 18.12 15.79
N LYS A 125 -12.00 16.99 16.27
CA LYS A 125 -11.84 16.51 17.65
C LYS A 125 -10.50 15.81 17.89
N TRP A 126 -9.80 15.39 16.85
CA TRP A 126 -8.52 14.70 17.01
C TRP A 126 -7.46 15.63 17.54
N ILE A 127 -6.58 15.08 18.36
CA ILE A 127 -5.52 15.86 18.99
C ILE A 127 -4.42 16.13 17.97
N TYR A 128 -4.05 17.41 17.87
CA TYR A 128 -2.91 17.88 17.11
C TYR A 128 -1.74 18.05 18.08
N SER A 129 -0.61 17.43 17.76
CA SER A 129 0.64 17.65 18.47
C SER A 129 1.69 18.21 17.50
N ASN A 130 2.84 18.60 18.04
CA ASN A 130 3.95 19.07 17.21
C ASN A 130 4.51 17.95 16.31
N ASN A 131 4.31 16.69 16.70
CA ASN A 131 4.82 15.51 16.03
C ASN A 131 3.66 14.55 15.71
N CYS A 132 2.98 14.80 14.60
CA CYS A 132 1.94 13.90 14.11
C CYS A 132 2.49 13.01 12.99
N SER A 133 1.81 11.88 12.79
CA SER A 133 2.10 11.02 11.66
C SER A 133 0.84 10.36 11.11
N ILE A 134 0.90 10.02 9.84
CA ILE A 134 -0.08 9.17 9.17
C ILE A 134 0.55 7.80 8.96
N LYS A 135 -0.16 6.76 9.35
CA LYS A 135 0.21 5.37 9.07
C LYS A 135 -0.77 4.80 8.06
N MET A 136 -0.28 4.38 6.90
CA MET A 136 -1.02 3.62 5.90
C MET A 136 -0.64 2.14 6.04
N ALA A 137 -1.56 1.32 6.56
CA ALA A 137 -1.31 -0.10 6.83
C ALA A 137 -2.02 -1.00 5.82
N LEU A 138 -1.30 -2.00 5.29
CA LEU A 138 -1.87 -3.00 4.39
C LEU A 138 -2.77 -3.95 5.18
N VAL A 139 -4.06 -3.99 4.84
CA VAL A 139 -5.05 -4.85 5.52
C VAL A 139 -5.66 -5.90 4.59
N GLY A 140 -5.50 -5.74 3.28
CA GLY A 140 -6.13 -6.56 2.25
C GLY A 140 -5.21 -7.52 1.47
N SER A 141 -5.89 -8.36 0.68
CA SER A 141 -5.52 -9.63 0.02
C SER A 141 -5.25 -10.82 0.98
N GLU A 142 -5.80 -11.99 0.65
CA GLU A 142 -5.69 -13.26 1.40
C GLU A 142 -4.22 -13.61 1.71
N PHE A 143 -3.32 -13.38 0.75
CA PHE A 143 -1.89 -13.61 0.88
C PHE A 143 -1.05 -12.34 0.63
N ALA A 144 -1.66 -11.16 0.78
CA ALA A 144 -1.07 -9.89 0.37
C ALA A 144 -0.52 -9.99 -1.07
N PHE A 145 0.78 -9.80 -1.27
CA PHE A 145 1.41 -9.86 -2.60
C PHE A 145 2.15 -11.17 -2.91
N GLY A 146 1.82 -12.25 -2.21
CA GLY A 146 2.22 -13.61 -2.59
C GLY A 146 3.52 -14.13 -1.97
N HIS A 147 4.30 -13.28 -1.29
CA HIS A 147 5.60 -13.66 -0.72
C HIS A 147 5.54 -14.84 0.25
N ALA A 148 4.50 -14.91 1.08
CA ALA A 148 4.36 -15.96 2.10
C ALA A 148 3.99 -17.33 1.50
N VAL A 149 3.36 -17.35 0.33
CA VAL A 149 2.74 -18.56 -0.26
C VAL A 149 3.46 -19.05 -1.52
N TYR A 150 4.30 -18.23 -2.13
CA TYR A 150 4.88 -18.51 -3.45
C TYR A 150 5.69 -19.81 -3.50
N ALA A 151 6.55 -20.07 -2.53
CA ALA A 151 7.39 -21.26 -2.53
C ALA A 151 6.56 -22.56 -2.50
N GLU A 152 5.49 -22.57 -1.69
CA GLU A 152 4.57 -23.71 -1.58
C GLU A 152 3.79 -23.90 -2.89
N ILE A 153 3.22 -22.83 -3.43
CA ILE A 153 2.44 -22.87 -4.68
C ILE A 153 3.31 -23.31 -5.86
N MET A 154 4.53 -22.77 -5.96
CA MET A 154 5.47 -23.13 -7.03
C MET A 154 5.87 -24.61 -6.97
N LEU A 155 6.14 -25.14 -5.77
CA LEU A 155 6.44 -26.56 -5.59
C LEU A 155 5.25 -27.42 -5.99
N LYS A 156 4.04 -27.06 -5.55
CA LYS A 156 2.81 -27.77 -5.91
C LYS A 156 2.59 -27.78 -7.43
N ALA A 157 2.72 -26.63 -8.08
CA ALA A 157 2.60 -26.52 -9.53
C ALA A 157 3.65 -27.36 -10.27
N ALA A 158 4.91 -27.36 -9.81
CA ALA A 158 5.97 -28.18 -10.40
C ALA A 158 5.68 -29.69 -10.30
N LEU A 159 5.15 -30.15 -9.17
CA LEU A 159 4.75 -31.56 -8.97
C LEU A 159 3.59 -31.97 -9.88
N CYS A 160 2.55 -31.12 -9.98
CA CYS A 160 1.43 -31.33 -10.91
C CYS A 160 1.93 -31.44 -12.36
N ALA A 161 2.79 -30.51 -12.79
CA ALA A 161 3.36 -30.53 -14.13
C ALA A 161 4.21 -31.79 -14.39
N ALA A 162 4.98 -32.26 -13.40
CA ALA A 162 5.76 -33.50 -13.49
C ALA A 162 4.86 -34.74 -13.64
N ASN A 163 3.65 -34.70 -13.10
CA ASN A 163 2.64 -35.75 -13.24
C ASN A 163 1.83 -35.64 -14.54
N GLY A 164 2.15 -34.68 -15.42
CA GLY A 164 1.45 -34.46 -16.69
C GLY A 164 0.14 -33.68 -16.56
N GLU A 165 -0.13 -33.08 -15.40
CA GLU A 165 -1.30 -32.22 -15.20
C GLU A 165 -1.04 -30.83 -15.81
N GLN A 166 -2.04 -30.28 -16.49
CA GLN A 166 -1.98 -28.90 -16.95
C GLN A 166 -2.16 -27.97 -15.76
N THR A 167 -1.11 -27.20 -15.45
CA THR A 167 -1.11 -26.25 -14.34
C THR A 167 -0.37 -24.98 -14.75
N GLU A 168 -0.89 -23.83 -14.32
CA GLU A 168 -0.25 -22.55 -14.56
C GLU A 168 0.80 -22.28 -13.49
N LEU A 169 2.01 -21.93 -13.92
CA LEU A 169 3.06 -21.57 -12.98
C LEU A 169 2.78 -20.17 -12.38
N PRO A 170 2.94 -20.00 -11.06
CA PRO A 170 2.77 -18.68 -10.46
C PRO A 170 3.89 -17.73 -10.91
N ASN A 171 3.51 -16.49 -11.23
CA ASN A 171 4.49 -15.42 -11.36
C ASN A 171 5.22 -15.18 -10.03
N PRO A 172 6.44 -14.63 -10.03
CA PRO A 172 7.11 -14.22 -8.80
C PRO A 172 6.22 -13.30 -7.93
N PRO A 173 6.41 -13.28 -6.61
CA PRO A 173 5.70 -12.35 -5.74
C PRO A 173 5.87 -10.91 -6.19
N PHE A 174 4.82 -10.11 -6.04
CA PHE A 174 4.89 -8.70 -6.33
C PHE A 174 5.36 -7.92 -5.09
N THR A 175 6.14 -6.86 -5.27
CA THR A 175 6.41 -5.91 -4.18
C THR A 175 6.08 -4.51 -4.70
N PRO A 176 5.03 -3.85 -4.16
CA PRO A 176 4.68 -2.50 -4.56
C PRO A 176 5.87 -1.55 -4.33
N LYS A 177 6.20 -0.77 -5.36
CA LYS A 177 7.26 0.24 -5.30
C LYS A 177 6.67 1.60 -5.63
N VAL A 178 6.95 2.59 -4.79
CA VAL A 178 6.52 3.98 -4.99
C VAL A 178 7.68 4.76 -5.59
N LYS A 179 7.45 5.43 -6.72
CA LYS A 179 8.36 6.40 -7.34
C LYS A 179 8.41 7.69 -6.53
N LYS A 180 7.24 8.21 -6.20
CA LYS A 180 7.05 9.53 -5.60
C LYS A 180 5.86 9.51 -4.65
N LEU A 181 6.03 10.17 -3.52
CA LEU A 181 4.96 10.46 -2.58
C LEU A 181 4.84 11.98 -2.45
N SER A 182 3.63 12.49 -2.29
CA SER A 182 3.39 13.90 -2.03
C SER A 182 2.23 14.04 -1.05
N LEU A 183 2.32 15.03 -0.16
CA LEU A 183 1.32 15.29 0.86
C LEU A 183 0.99 16.78 0.86
N SER A 184 -0.30 17.08 0.75
CA SER A 184 -0.84 18.44 0.84
C SER A 184 -1.81 18.53 2.00
N LEU A 185 -1.79 19.66 2.71
CA LEU A 185 -2.74 20.00 3.76
C LEU A 185 -3.69 21.06 3.21
N ASN A 186 -4.99 20.78 3.24
CA ASN A 186 -6.06 21.63 2.72
C ASN A 186 -6.98 22.12 3.85
#